data_AF-A0A526TP47-F1
#
_entry.id   AF-A0A526TP47-F1
#
_cell.length_a   1.000
_cell.length_b   1.000
_cell.length_c   1.000
_cell.angle_alpha   90.00
_cell.angle_beta   90.00
_cell.angle_gamma   90.00
#
_symmetry.space_group_name_H-M   'P 1'
#
loop_
_entity.id
_entity.type
_entity.pdbx_description
1 polymer ?
#
loop_
_entity_poly.entity_id
_entity_poly.type
_entity_poly.pdbx_seq_one_letter_code
_entity_poly.pdbx_strand_id
1 'polypeptide(L)'
;TKPYGNILDFRQQQDSVDTAIALFSGESAGEKAREIWLVDKAPVVIQKLEDAVQKLDAFMKSQSLDCVPDAVPNLKGDAARAVFIERFKEVQRIKTQLDQYTDITAENAAAIQQILPKEHLLGFRGAYLETAQRLKTQQGKGTD
;
A
#
# COMPACT_ATOMS: atom_id res chain seq x y z
N THR A 1 9.24 -9.60 -2.44
CA THR A 1 10.27 -9.16 -1.47
C THR A 1 9.73 -9.38 -0.07
N LYS A 2 10.57 -9.69 0.92
CA LYS A 2 10.16 -9.89 2.33
C LYS A 2 10.43 -8.60 3.12
N PRO A 3 9.41 -7.78 3.43
CA PRO A 3 9.61 -6.44 4.01
C PRO A 3 9.99 -6.48 5.49
N TYR A 4 9.58 -7.51 6.23
CA TYR A 4 9.88 -7.73 7.65
C TYR A 4 9.76 -9.22 8.01
N GLY A 5 10.20 -9.57 9.22
CA GLY A 5 10.03 -10.90 9.80
C GLY A 5 8.83 -10.96 10.73
N ASN A 6 7.96 -11.96 10.54
CA ASN A 6 6.87 -12.21 11.47
C ASN A 6 7.40 -12.97 12.69
N ILE A 7 7.07 -12.49 13.89
CA ILE A 7 7.35 -13.16 15.16
C ILE A 7 6.00 -13.55 15.77
N LEU A 8 5.78 -14.85 15.96
CA LEU A 8 4.59 -15.37 16.60
C LEU A 8 4.94 -15.75 18.04
N ASP A 9 4.31 -15.05 18.98
CA ASP A 9 4.53 -15.26 20.41
C ASP A 9 3.40 -16.07 21.04
N PHE A 10 3.76 -17.18 21.66
CA PHE A 10 2.86 -18.09 22.37
C PHE A 10 3.02 -18.04 23.90
N ARG A 11 3.89 -17.15 24.41
CA ARG A 11 4.28 -17.05 25.82
C ARG A 11 3.99 -15.67 26.43
N GLN A 12 3.33 -14.78 25.70
CA GLN A 12 2.98 -13.43 26.16
C GLN A 12 4.22 -12.61 26.57
N GLN A 13 5.28 -12.67 25.77
CA GLN A 13 6.56 -12.00 25.94
C GLN A 13 6.58 -10.55 25.45
N GLN A 14 5.43 -9.94 25.15
CA GLN A 14 5.36 -8.56 24.67
C GLN A 14 6.12 -7.60 25.61
N ASP A 15 5.92 -7.70 26.92
CA ASP A 15 6.62 -6.85 27.91
C ASP A 15 8.14 -7.05 27.90
N SER A 16 8.60 -8.28 27.69
CA SER A 16 10.03 -8.61 27.57
C SER A 16 10.62 -8.02 26.29
N VAL A 17 9.89 -8.09 25.18
CA VAL A 17 10.29 -7.48 23.90
C VAL A 17 10.35 -5.96 24.03
N ASP A 18 9.35 -5.37 24.65
CA ASP A 18 9.27 -3.93 24.88
C ASP A 18 10.41 -3.43 25.76
N THR A 19 10.74 -4.17 26.82
CA THR A 19 11.89 -3.89 27.69
C THR A 19 13.20 -3.96 26.91
N ALA A 20 13.38 -4.99 26.06
CA ALA A 20 14.57 -5.13 25.24
C ALA A 20 14.70 -3.97 24.24
N ILE A 21 13.63 -3.59 23.54
CA ILE A 21 13.63 -2.46 22.60
C ILE A 21 14.06 -1.17 23.33
N ALA A 22 13.52 -0.90 24.52
CA ALA A 22 13.89 0.29 25.30
C ALA A 22 15.40 0.30 25.65
N LEU A 23 15.93 -0.84 26.11
CA LEU A 23 17.36 -0.98 26.44
C LEU A 23 18.28 -0.72 25.24
N PHE A 24 17.89 -1.15 24.03
CA PHE A 24 18.68 -0.99 22.81
C PHE A 24 18.47 0.35 22.09
N SER A 25 17.52 1.18 22.52
CA SER A 25 17.16 2.41 21.81
C SER A 25 17.78 3.70 22.38
N GLY A 26 18.57 3.61 23.46
CA GLY A 26 19.33 4.73 24.02
C GLY A 26 18.45 5.96 24.31
N GLU A 27 18.87 7.15 23.85
CA GLU A 27 18.11 8.41 24.02
C GLU A 27 16.73 8.40 23.33
N SER A 28 16.49 7.46 22.42
CA SER A 28 15.22 7.30 21.70
C SER A 28 14.27 6.31 22.38
N ALA A 29 14.51 5.87 23.62
CA ALA A 29 13.80 4.82 24.35
C ALA A 29 12.28 5.04 24.61
N GLY A 30 11.65 6.03 23.98
CA GLY A 30 10.20 6.24 24.00
C GLY A 30 9.48 5.65 22.79
N GLU A 31 8.34 6.22 22.41
CA GLU A 31 7.51 5.75 21.28
C GLU A 31 8.27 5.65 19.96
N LYS A 32 9.22 6.55 19.70
CA LYS A 32 10.07 6.53 18.50
C LYS A 32 10.87 5.23 18.33
N ALA A 33 11.28 4.59 19.42
CA ALA A 33 11.93 3.28 19.34
C ALA A 33 11.00 2.24 18.71
N ARG A 34 9.74 2.19 19.16
CA ARG A 34 8.78 1.21 18.65
C ARG A 34 8.48 1.41 17.16
N GLU A 35 8.39 2.65 16.70
CA GLU A 35 8.19 2.98 15.28
C GLU A 35 9.35 2.49 14.39
N ILE A 36 10.57 2.41 14.93
CA ILE A 36 11.74 1.92 14.20
C ILE A 36 11.78 0.39 14.17
N TRP A 37 11.48 -0.25 15.30
CA TRP A 37 11.67 -1.69 15.49
C TRP A 37 10.46 -2.53 15.07
N LEU A 38 9.25 -1.99 15.24
CA LEU A 38 7.99 -2.71 15.04
C LEU A 38 7.25 -2.15 13.83
N VAL A 39 6.47 -3.03 13.21
CA VAL A 39 5.50 -2.60 12.19
C VAL A 39 4.31 -1.92 12.87
N ASP A 40 3.65 -1.05 12.13
CA ASP A 40 2.37 -0.47 12.55
C ASP A 40 1.34 -1.55 12.88
N LYS A 41 0.33 -1.22 13.68
CA LYS A 41 -0.82 -2.12 13.87
C LYS A 41 -1.70 -2.16 12.63
N ALA A 42 -2.41 -3.27 12.41
CA ALA A 42 -3.31 -3.42 11.26
C ALA A 42 -4.27 -2.23 11.06
N PRO A 43 -4.97 -1.69 12.08
CA PRO A 43 -5.86 -0.53 11.90
C PRO A 43 -5.15 0.71 11.34
N VAL A 44 -3.89 0.97 11.74
CA VAL A 44 -3.10 2.09 11.23
C VAL A 44 -2.76 1.89 9.76
N VAL A 45 -2.42 0.66 9.35
CA VAL A 45 -2.14 0.35 7.95
C VAL A 45 -3.41 0.34 7.09
N ILE A 46 -4.57 0.00 7.66
CA ILE A 46 -5.87 0.14 7.00
C ILE A 46 -6.17 1.63 6.73
N GLN A 47 -5.91 2.53 7.68
CA GLN A 47 -6.04 3.97 7.45
C GLN A 47 -5.10 4.43 6.31
N LYS A 48 -3.85 3.95 6.29
CA LYS A 48 -2.91 4.25 5.19
C LYS A 48 -3.43 3.75 3.84
N LEU A 49 -4.11 2.59 3.80
CA LEU A 49 -4.75 2.07 2.59
C LEU A 49 -5.86 3.01 2.12
N GLU A 50 -6.72 3.45 3.04
CA GLU A 50 -7.79 4.40 2.74
C GLU A 50 -7.23 5.69 2.15
N ASP A 51 -6.24 6.30 2.80
CA ASP A 51 -5.60 7.53 2.33
C ASP A 51 -4.97 7.35 0.93
N ALA A 52 -4.35 6.20 0.67
CA ALA A 52 -3.76 5.90 -0.63
C ALA A 52 -4.82 5.74 -1.73
N VAL A 53 -5.94 5.08 -1.42
CA VAL A 53 -7.08 4.96 -2.34
C VAL A 53 -7.74 6.31 -2.59
N GLN A 54 -7.92 7.14 -1.55
CA GLN A 54 -8.44 8.50 -1.69
C GLN A 54 -7.53 9.38 -2.56
N LYS A 55 -6.20 9.25 -2.43
CA LYS A 55 -5.24 9.96 -3.31
C LYS A 55 -5.33 9.49 -4.76
N LEU A 56 -5.53 8.19 -4.99
CA LEU A 56 -5.78 7.66 -6.33
C LEU A 56 -7.10 8.20 -6.90
N ASP A 57 -8.16 8.22 -6.10
CA ASP A 57 -9.48 8.74 -6.49
C ASP A 57 -9.44 10.24 -6.80
N ALA A 58 -8.82 11.04 -5.94
CA ALA A 58 -8.62 12.46 -6.18
C ALA A 58 -7.81 12.72 -7.46
N PHE A 59 -6.79 11.90 -7.73
CA PHE A 59 -6.05 11.98 -8.99
C PHE A 59 -6.96 11.66 -10.19
N MET A 60 -7.70 10.56 -10.18
CA MET A 60 -8.60 10.20 -11.29
C MET A 60 -9.63 11.30 -11.54
N LYS A 61 -10.23 11.85 -10.48
CA LYS A 61 -11.17 12.99 -10.57
C LYS A 61 -10.53 14.25 -11.14
N SER A 62 -9.27 14.53 -10.83
CA SER A 62 -8.52 15.65 -11.44
C SER A 62 -8.35 15.50 -12.96
N GLN A 63 -8.42 14.26 -13.46
CA GLN A 63 -8.40 13.92 -14.87
C GLN A 63 -9.81 13.80 -15.48
N SER A 64 -10.85 14.19 -14.72
CA SER A 64 -12.27 14.04 -15.09
C SER A 64 -12.69 12.59 -15.34
N LEU A 65 -12.11 11.65 -14.60
CA LEU A 65 -12.40 10.22 -14.68
C LEU A 65 -12.90 9.71 -13.33
N ASP A 66 -13.80 8.73 -13.36
CA ASP A 66 -14.18 7.98 -12.18
C ASP A 66 -13.02 7.09 -11.72
N CYS A 67 -12.90 6.87 -10.40
CA CYS A 67 -11.88 5.98 -9.84
C CYS A 67 -12.26 4.50 -9.97
N VAL A 68 -12.38 4.05 -11.21
CA VAL A 68 -12.65 2.65 -11.59
C VAL A 68 -11.57 2.14 -12.54
N PRO A 69 -11.26 0.84 -12.52
CA PRO A 69 -10.23 0.26 -13.40
C PRO A 69 -10.42 0.60 -14.88
N ASP A 70 -11.65 0.52 -15.37
CA ASP A 70 -12.00 0.70 -16.79
C ASP A 70 -11.81 2.15 -17.27
N ALA A 71 -11.69 3.10 -16.35
CA ALA A 71 -11.44 4.50 -16.68
C ALA A 71 -9.94 4.80 -16.90
N VAL A 72 -9.04 3.97 -16.36
CA VAL A 72 -7.57 4.19 -16.43
C VAL A 72 -7.04 4.29 -17.86
N PRO A 73 -7.46 3.47 -18.84
CA PRO A 73 -7.01 3.60 -20.23
C PRO A 73 -7.30 4.97 -20.86
N ASN A 74 -8.28 5.71 -20.34
CA ASN A 74 -8.67 7.04 -20.83
C ASN A 74 -7.74 8.16 -20.35
N LEU A 75 -6.76 7.87 -19.48
CA LEU A 75 -5.75 8.84 -19.07
C LEU A 75 -4.97 9.39 -20.28
N LYS A 76 -4.88 10.71 -20.35
CA LYS A 76 -4.25 11.44 -21.47
C LYS A 76 -2.83 11.86 -21.12
N GLY A 77 -1.90 11.49 -21.98
CA GLY A 77 -0.48 11.84 -21.82
C GLY A 77 0.28 10.91 -20.88
N ASP A 78 1.59 10.86 -21.05
CA ASP A 78 2.46 9.93 -20.34
C ASP A 78 2.72 10.36 -18.90
N ALA A 79 2.66 11.66 -18.62
CA ALA A 79 2.74 12.19 -17.26
C ALA A 79 1.57 11.69 -16.38
N ALA A 80 0.33 11.78 -16.85
CA ALA A 80 -0.84 11.28 -16.12
C ALA A 80 -0.76 9.75 -15.89
N ARG A 81 -0.30 9.01 -16.91
CA ARG A 81 -0.08 7.56 -16.80
C ARG A 81 1.00 7.20 -15.77
N ALA A 82 2.10 7.96 -15.72
CA ALA A 82 3.16 7.77 -14.74
C ALA A 82 2.65 8.04 -13.30
N VAL A 83 1.85 9.11 -13.11
CA VAL A 83 1.24 9.41 -11.80
C VAL A 83 0.29 8.29 -11.38
N PHE A 84 -0.55 7.77 -12.28
CA PHE A 84 -1.39 6.60 -11.98
C PHE A 84 -0.56 5.40 -11.51
N ILE A 85 0.51 5.05 -12.25
CA ILE A 85 1.43 3.96 -11.89
C ILE A 85 2.00 4.15 -10.49
N GLU A 86 2.48 5.37 -10.16
CA GLU A 86 3.02 5.68 -8.84
C GLU A 86 1.97 5.50 -7.74
N ARG A 87 0.79 6.10 -7.91
CA ARG A 87 -0.31 6.04 -6.94
C ARG A 87 -0.79 4.61 -6.72
N PHE A 88 -0.98 3.85 -7.79
CA PHE A 88 -1.46 2.47 -7.68
C PHE A 88 -0.41 1.53 -7.10
N LYS A 89 0.89 1.73 -7.39
CA LYS A 89 1.96 0.96 -6.74
C LYS A 89 1.93 1.11 -5.24
N GLU A 90 1.63 2.30 -4.73
CA GLU A 90 1.52 2.53 -3.29
C GLU A 90 0.32 1.78 -2.69
N VAL A 91 -0.85 1.85 -3.33
CA VAL A 91 -2.02 1.06 -2.94
C VAL A 91 -1.69 -0.44 -2.90
N GLN A 92 -1.04 -0.96 -3.94
CA GLN A 92 -0.66 -2.37 -4.03
C GLN A 92 0.38 -2.77 -2.97
N ARG A 93 1.33 -1.88 -2.65
CA ARG A 93 2.33 -2.10 -1.61
C ARG A 93 1.66 -2.24 -0.24
N ILE A 94 0.78 -1.30 0.11
CA ILE A 94 0.06 -1.32 1.40
C ILE A 94 -0.85 -2.54 1.49
N LYS A 95 -1.57 -2.89 0.41
CA LYS A 95 -2.38 -4.11 0.38
C LYS A 95 -1.54 -5.37 0.62
N THR A 96 -0.37 -5.45 0.00
CA THR A 96 0.57 -6.56 0.19
C THR A 96 1.09 -6.63 1.63
N GLN A 97 1.28 -5.47 2.27
CA GLN A 97 1.63 -5.38 3.68
C GLN A 97 0.51 -5.92 4.57
N LEU A 98 -0.75 -5.51 4.32
CA LEU A 98 -1.92 -6.02 5.05
C LEU A 98 -2.09 -7.55 4.91
N ASP A 99 -1.74 -8.12 3.75
CA ASP A 99 -1.78 -9.57 3.53
C ASP A 99 -0.75 -10.36 4.36
N GLN A 100 0.20 -9.69 5.02
CA GLN A 100 1.17 -10.34 5.93
C GLN A 100 0.72 -10.36 7.39
N TYR A 101 -0.32 -9.60 7.77
CA TYR A 101 -0.82 -9.58 9.14
C TYR A 101 -1.55 -10.89 9.45
N THR A 102 -1.22 -11.49 10.58
CA THR A 102 -1.84 -12.74 11.05
C THR A 102 -3.05 -12.50 11.95
N ASP A 103 -3.23 -11.26 12.42
CA ASP A 103 -4.22 -10.81 13.40
C ASP A 103 -5.32 -9.94 12.78
N ILE A 104 -5.56 -10.06 11.46
CA ILE A 104 -6.67 -9.38 10.79
C ILE A 104 -8.00 -9.94 11.30
N THR A 105 -8.78 -9.11 11.99
CA THR A 105 -10.14 -9.43 12.43
C THR A 105 -11.15 -9.38 11.28
N ALA A 106 -12.37 -9.88 11.53
CA ALA A 106 -13.46 -9.81 10.55
C ALA A 106 -13.84 -8.36 10.21
N GLU A 107 -13.83 -7.47 11.20
CA GLU A 107 -14.12 -6.04 11.03
C GLU A 107 -13.04 -5.37 10.18
N ASN A 108 -11.76 -5.68 10.44
CA ASN A 108 -10.64 -5.20 9.63
C ASN A 108 -10.76 -5.68 8.18
N ALA A 109 -11.11 -6.96 7.97
CA ALA A 109 -11.30 -7.52 6.63
C ALA A 109 -12.45 -6.84 5.88
N ALA A 110 -13.58 -6.58 6.55
CA ALA A 110 -14.71 -5.87 6.00
C ALA A 110 -14.35 -4.42 5.61
N ALA A 111 -13.62 -3.71 6.47
CA ALA A 111 -13.13 -2.36 6.19
C ALA A 111 -12.21 -2.34 4.96
N ILE A 112 -11.25 -3.28 4.88
CA ILE A 112 -10.36 -3.42 3.71
C ILE A 112 -11.18 -3.68 2.43
N GLN A 113 -12.18 -4.56 2.49
CA GLN A 113 -13.03 -4.88 1.35
C GLN A 113 -13.88 -3.69 0.89
N GLN A 114 -14.34 -2.85 1.82
CA GLN A 114 -15.06 -1.62 1.52
C GLN A 114 -14.16 -0.56 0.89
N ILE A 115 -12.95 -0.37 1.43
CA ILE A 115 -11.97 0.59 0.91
C ILE A 115 -11.49 0.19 -0.50
N LEU A 116 -11.17 -1.09 -0.69
CA LEU A 116 -10.63 -1.60 -1.93
C LEU A 116 -11.21 -2.99 -2.24
N PRO A 117 -12.34 -3.03 -2.96
CA PRO A 117 -12.94 -4.28 -3.40
C PRO A 117 -11.93 -5.13 -4.18
N LYS A 118 -11.95 -6.45 -3.96
CA LYS A 118 -11.01 -7.38 -4.60
C LYS A 118 -11.07 -7.31 -6.13
N GLU A 119 -12.27 -7.13 -6.68
CA GLU A 119 -12.48 -6.99 -8.12
C GLU A 119 -11.83 -5.72 -8.66
N HIS A 120 -11.99 -4.59 -7.96
CA HIS A 120 -11.31 -3.34 -8.31
C HIS A 120 -9.79 -3.48 -8.24
N LEU A 121 -9.26 -4.13 -7.20
CA LEU A 121 -7.82 -4.41 -7.09
C LEU A 121 -7.29 -5.21 -8.28
N LEU A 122 -8.02 -6.25 -8.72
CA LEU A 122 -7.64 -7.05 -9.89
C LEU A 122 -7.73 -6.25 -11.18
N GLY A 123 -8.80 -5.47 -11.36
CA GLY A 123 -8.95 -4.59 -12.52
C GLY A 123 -7.82 -3.56 -12.61
N PHE A 124 -7.52 -2.86 -11.52
CA PHE A 124 -6.43 -1.88 -11.50
C PHE A 124 -5.06 -2.51 -11.74
N ARG A 125 -4.83 -3.76 -11.31
CA ARG A 125 -3.61 -4.51 -11.67
C ARG A 125 -3.51 -4.73 -13.17
N GLY A 126 -4.60 -5.10 -13.84
CA GLY A 126 -4.64 -5.21 -15.31
C GLY A 126 -4.29 -3.87 -15.97
N ALA A 127 -5.01 -2.81 -15.61
CA ALA A 127 -4.79 -1.48 -16.13
C ALA A 127 -3.36 -0.95 -15.87
N TYR A 128 -2.78 -1.27 -14.71
CA TYR A 128 -1.39 -0.99 -14.37
C TYR A 128 -0.40 -1.66 -15.31
N LEU A 129 -0.56 -2.96 -15.57
CA LEU A 129 0.33 -3.70 -16.45
C LEU A 129 0.29 -3.15 -17.87
N GLU A 130 -0.91 -2.90 -18.40
CA GLU A 130 -1.11 -2.31 -19.72
C GLU A 130 -0.51 -0.90 -19.83
N THR A 131 -0.76 -0.06 -18.82
CA THR A 131 -0.24 1.32 -18.79
C THR A 131 1.29 1.33 -18.72
N ALA A 132 1.87 0.47 -17.86
CA ALA A 132 3.32 0.34 -17.74
C ALA A 132 3.96 -0.20 -19.03
N GLN A 133 3.34 -1.19 -19.68
CA GLN A 133 3.81 -1.73 -20.95
C GLN A 133 3.79 -0.65 -22.05
N ARG A 134 2.70 0.11 -22.15
CA ARG A 134 2.57 1.22 -23.11
C ARG A 134 3.68 2.24 -22.96
N LEU A 135 3.95 2.71 -21.73
CA LEU A 135 5.01 3.67 -21.46
C LEU A 135 6.39 3.10 -21.82
N LYS A 136 6.65 1.82 -21.51
CA LYS A 136 7.91 1.15 -21.88
C LYS A 136 8.10 1.09 -23.39
N THR A 137 7.04 0.78 -24.16
CA THR A 137 7.09 0.76 -25.63
C THR A 137 7.32 2.14 -26.22
N GLN A 138 6.74 3.20 -25.64
CA GLN A 138 6.94 4.57 -26.11
C GLN A 138 8.36 5.09 -25.82
N GLN A 139 8.93 4.77 -24.65
CA GLN A 139 10.34 5.10 -24.34
C GLN A 139 11.32 4.39 -25.29
N GLY A 140 11.03 3.15 -25.68
CA GLY A 140 11.85 2.40 -26.65
C GLY A 140 11.81 2.96 -28.08
N LYS A 141 10.87 3.85 -28.43
CA LYS A 141 10.73 4.47 -29.75
C LYS A 141 11.35 5.87 -29.87
N GLY A 142 11.84 6.45 -28.77
CA GLY A 142 12.40 7.81 -28.73
C GLY A 142 13.93 7.89 -28.82
N THR A 143 14.61 6.82 -29.26
CA THR A 143 16.08 6.72 -29.25
C THR A 143 16.69 6.31 -30.59
N ASP A 144 16.02 6.60 -31.71
CA ASP A 144 16.58 6.55 -33.07
C ASP A 144 16.42 7.91 -33.76
#